data_AF-A0A3D2MF84-F1
#
_entry.id   AF-A0A3D2MF84-F1
#
_cell.length_a   1.000
_cell.length_b   1.000
_cell.length_c   1.000
_cell.angle_alpha   90.00
_cell.angle_beta   90.00
_cell.angle_gamma   90.00
#
_symmetry.space_group_name_H-M   'P 1'
#
loop_
_entity.id
_entity.type
_entity.pdbx_description
1 polymer ?
#
loop_
_entity_poly.entity_id
_entity_poly.type
_entity_poly.pdbx_seq_one_letter_code
_entity_poly.pdbx_strand_id
1 'polypeptide(L)'
;MNRSRELSMIDYSILTTMGKGGDYACYENVVGALENFVFKNSAMGFTRKDDARNYISSLNKDEIRRELIKNIIKKHYCTIYNGYATILKTNKRFDDNLNISESELLIFDAVNEMQMESIDNILDRLPKLTELMIESFVDSRYFDRSYMVTNLDSNEVSNEECQNLLFKVDAYYSRKQEIINKENCGKSMS
;
A
#
# COMPACT_ATOMS: atom_id res chain seq x y z
N MET A 1 13.57 5.13 -10.13
CA MET A 1 13.41 4.28 -8.93
C MET A 1 12.86 2.94 -9.37
N ASN A 2 13.59 1.85 -9.16
CA ASN A 2 13.11 0.53 -9.58
C ASN A 2 11.94 0.09 -8.69
N ARG A 3 10.86 -0.39 -9.31
CA ARG A 3 9.73 -1.03 -8.64
C ARG A 3 10.25 -2.07 -7.64
N SER A 4 9.76 -2.04 -6.39
CA SER A 4 10.19 -3.02 -5.39
C SER A 4 9.76 -4.42 -5.81
N ARG A 5 10.47 -5.44 -5.32
CA ARG A 5 10.11 -6.84 -5.55
C ARG A 5 8.70 -7.11 -5.01
N GLU A 6 8.40 -6.60 -3.82
CA GLU A 6 7.13 -6.81 -3.13
C GLU A 6 5.98 -6.17 -3.90
N LEU A 7 6.14 -4.92 -4.36
CA LEU A 7 5.15 -4.27 -5.22
C LEU A 7 4.93 -5.04 -6.53
N SER A 8 6.02 -5.53 -7.15
CA SER A 8 5.93 -6.34 -8.36
C SER A 8 5.15 -7.63 -8.14
N MET A 9 5.28 -8.25 -6.96
CA MET A 9 4.53 -9.44 -6.57
C MET A 9 3.07 -9.14 -6.32
N ILE A 10 2.74 -8.04 -5.62
CA ILE A 10 1.35 -7.58 -5.43
C ILE A 10 0.69 -7.34 -6.79
N ASP A 11 1.33 -6.55 -7.65
CA ASP A 11 0.82 -6.20 -8.97
C ASP A 11 0.64 -7.44 -9.84
N TYR A 12 1.62 -8.36 -9.84
CA TYR A 12 1.52 -9.62 -10.58
C TYR A 12 0.33 -10.45 -10.11
N SER A 13 0.17 -10.62 -8.79
CA SER A 13 -0.91 -11.40 -8.20
C SER A 13 -2.29 -10.83 -8.52
N ILE A 14 -2.44 -9.50 -8.46
CA ILE A 14 -3.69 -8.81 -8.77
C ILE A 14 -3.99 -8.87 -10.28
N LEU A 15 -3.06 -8.44 -11.13
CA LEU A 15 -3.26 -8.39 -12.58
C LEU A 15 -3.51 -9.78 -13.18
N THR A 16 -2.83 -10.82 -12.67
CA THR A 16 -3.07 -12.21 -13.10
C THR A 16 -4.45 -12.70 -12.65
N THR A 17 -4.91 -12.29 -11.46
CA THR A 17 -6.26 -12.59 -10.98
C THR A 17 -7.32 -11.89 -11.84
N MET A 18 -7.17 -10.59 -12.08
CA MET A 18 -8.06 -9.82 -12.95
C MET A 18 -8.08 -10.35 -14.38
N GLY A 19 -6.96 -10.88 -14.88
CA GLY A 19 -6.86 -11.51 -16.20
C GLY A 19 -7.76 -12.74 -16.39
N LYS A 20 -8.37 -13.29 -15.33
CA LYS A 20 -9.43 -14.30 -15.45
C LYS A 20 -10.76 -13.74 -15.94
N GLY A 21 -10.99 -12.43 -15.83
CA GLY A 21 -12.25 -11.78 -16.17
C GLY A 21 -13.41 -12.15 -15.22
N GLY A 22 -14.60 -11.62 -15.55
CA GLY A 22 -15.80 -11.78 -14.73
C GLY A 22 -15.61 -11.23 -13.32
N ASP A 23 -16.16 -11.93 -12.33
CA ASP A 23 -16.10 -11.53 -10.91
C ASP A 23 -14.65 -11.38 -10.39
N TYR A 24 -13.67 -12.06 -10.98
CA TYR A 24 -12.27 -11.91 -10.56
C TYR A 24 -11.65 -10.56 -10.91
N ALA A 25 -12.22 -9.86 -11.89
CA ALA A 25 -11.74 -8.57 -12.36
C ALA A 25 -12.49 -7.38 -11.75
N CYS A 26 -13.53 -7.62 -10.94
CA CYS A 26 -14.30 -6.54 -10.34
C CYS A 26 -13.56 -5.92 -9.15
N TYR A 27 -13.87 -4.65 -8.89
CA TYR A 27 -13.26 -3.87 -7.82
C TYR A 27 -13.42 -4.56 -6.46
N GLU A 28 -14.62 -5.03 -6.17
CA GLU A 28 -14.98 -5.66 -4.88
C GLU A 28 -14.17 -6.94 -4.64
N ASN A 29 -13.91 -7.74 -5.67
CA ASN A 29 -13.09 -8.93 -5.53
C ASN A 29 -11.62 -8.59 -5.26
N VAL A 30 -11.06 -7.58 -5.95
CA VAL A 30 -9.66 -7.19 -5.77
C VAL A 30 -9.44 -6.58 -4.39
N VAL A 31 -10.30 -5.65 -3.98
CA VAL A 31 -10.29 -5.07 -2.61
C VAL A 31 -10.45 -6.18 -1.58
N GLY A 32 -11.50 -7.00 -1.70
CA GLY A 32 -11.79 -8.06 -0.73
C GLY A 32 -10.70 -9.14 -0.64
N ALA A 33 -10.02 -9.44 -1.76
CA ALA A 33 -8.88 -10.36 -1.75
C ALA A 33 -7.69 -9.79 -0.97
N LEU A 34 -7.37 -8.50 -1.18
CA LEU A 34 -6.26 -7.85 -0.49
C LEU A 34 -6.57 -7.63 1.00
N GLU A 35 -7.81 -7.25 1.35
CA GLU A 35 -8.27 -7.17 2.75
C GLU A 35 -8.21 -8.52 3.47
N ASN A 36 -8.71 -9.59 2.84
CA ASN A 36 -8.62 -10.94 3.43
C ASN A 36 -7.17 -11.35 3.65
N PHE A 37 -6.26 -10.96 2.76
CA PHE A 37 -4.84 -11.22 2.96
C PHE A 37 -4.28 -10.41 4.13
N VAL A 38 -4.46 -9.09 4.14
CA VAL A 38 -3.89 -8.20 5.16
C VAL A 38 -4.44 -8.50 6.57
N PHE A 39 -5.75 -8.75 6.71
CA PHE A 39 -6.38 -8.93 8.02
C PHE A 39 -6.47 -10.39 8.49
N LYS A 40 -6.50 -11.35 7.57
CA LYS A 40 -6.71 -12.77 7.90
C LYS A 40 -5.57 -13.68 7.44
N ASN A 41 -4.50 -13.12 6.87
CA ASN A 41 -3.39 -13.85 6.27
C ASN A 41 -3.86 -14.93 5.26
N SER A 42 -4.93 -14.61 4.52
CA SER A 42 -5.58 -15.52 3.59
C SER A 42 -5.49 -15.00 2.17
N ALA A 43 -4.74 -15.69 1.31
CA ALA A 43 -4.69 -15.38 -0.12
C ALA A 43 -5.89 -15.95 -0.90
N MET A 44 -6.99 -16.28 -0.21
CA MET A 44 -8.25 -16.61 -0.87
C MET A 44 -8.84 -15.34 -1.50
N GLY A 45 -9.26 -15.45 -2.76
CA GLY A 45 -9.59 -14.32 -3.64
C GLY A 45 -8.60 -14.20 -4.80
N PHE A 46 -7.32 -14.51 -4.58
CA PHE A 46 -6.31 -14.55 -5.65
C PHE A 46 -6.37 -15.86 -6.44
N THR A 47 -6.09 -15.79 -7.75
CA THR A 47 -6.05 -16.97 -8.61
C THR A 47 -4.84 -17.86 -8.33
N ARG A 48 -4.99 -19.18 -8.52
CA ARG A 48 -3.85 -20.12 -8.56
C ARG A 48 -3.13 -20.14 -9.91
N LYS A 49 -3.72 -19.53 -10.94
CA LYS A 49 -3.13 -19.44 -12.29
C LYS A 49 -1.79 -18.73 -12.19
N ASP A 50 -0.80 -19.26 -12.90
CA ASP A 50 0.55 -18.73 -13.00
C ASP A 50 1.19 -18.40 -11.63
N ASP A 51 0.87 -19.19 -10.61
CA ASP A 51 1.41 -19.06 -9.25
C ASP A 51 1.07 -17.74 -8.52
N ALA A 52 0.16 -16.94 -9.06
CA ALA A 52 -0.22 -15.62 -8.52
C ALA A 52 -0.57 -15.65 -7.02
N ARG A 53 -1.27 -16.68 -6.54
CA ARG A 53 -1.59 -16.84 -5.12
C ARG A 53 -0.35 -17.06 -4.23
N ASN A 54 0.63 -17.82 -4.70
CA ASN A 54 1.81 -18.13 -3.89
C ASN A 54 2.74 -16.91 -3.81
N TYR A 55 2.84 -16.11 -4.87
CA TYR A 55 3.55 -14.83 -4.83
C TYR A 55 3.02 -13.93 -3.70
N ILE A 56 1.72 -13.61 -3.67
CA ILE A 56 1.18 -12.77 -2.60
C ILE A 56 1.31 -13.43 -1.23
N SER A 57 1.12 -14.76 -1.14
CA SER A 57 1.23 -15.50 0.13
C SER A 57 2.63 -15.53 0.72
N SER A 58 3.66 -15.25 -0.08
CA SER A 58 5.04 -15.16 0.40
C SER A 58 5.40 -13.79 0.97
N LEU A 59 4.52 -12.80 0.83
CA LEU A 59 4.65 -11.49 1.47
C LEU A 59 4.10 -11.54 2.89
N ASN A 60 4.57 -10.62 3.72
CA ASN A 60 4.02 -10.38 5.05
C ASN A 60 3.24 -9.06 5.12
N LYS A 61 2.49 -8.87 6.21
CA LYS A 61 1.63 -7.69 6.40
C LYS A 61 2.39 -6.36 6.36
N ASP A 62 3.63 -6.34 6.85
CA ASP A 62 4.44 -5.12 6.90
C ASP A 62 4.95 -4.76 5.51
N GLU A 63 5.27 -5.76 4.67
CA GLU A 63 5.61 -5.55 3.26
C GLU A 63 4.43 -4.98 2.45
N ILE A 64 3.21 -5.47 2.68
CA ILE A 64 2.01 -4.88 2.05
C ILE A 64 1.80 -3.45 2.55
N ARG A 65 1.82 -3.24 3.88
CA ARG A 65 1.60 -1.92 4.50
C ARG A 65 2.60 -0.88 3.98
N ARG A 66 3.88 -1.25 3.85
CA ARG A 66 4.91 -0.41 3.24
C ARG A 66 4.50 0.07 1.85
N GLU A 67 4.04 -0.82 0.99
CA GLU A 67 3.64 -0.46 -0.37
C GLU A 67 2.32 0.35 -0.42
N LEU A 68 1.39 0.13 0.51
CA LEU A 68 0.20 0.97 0.66
C LEU A 68 0.55 2.42 1.01
N ILE A 69 1.46 2.63 1.99
CA ILE A 69 1.92 3.98 2.36
C ILE A 69 2.66 4.64 1.19
N LYS A 70 3.54 3.90 0.51
CA LYS A 70 4.26 4.40 -0.68
C LYS A 70 3.31 4.78 -1.81
N ASN A 71 2.20 4.06 -1.97
CA ASN A 71 1.17 4.42 -2.95
C ASN A 71 0.56 5.79 -2.65
N ILE A 72 0.23 6.10 -1.40
CA ILE A 72 -0.33 7.40 -1.00
C ILE A 72 0.64 8.53 -1.33
N ILE A 73 1.93 8.36 -1.00
CA ILE A 73 2.98 9.33 -1.34
C ILE A 73 3.04 9.53 -2.86
N LYS A 74 3.16 8.45 -3.63
CA LYS A 74 3.24 8.52 -5.10
C LYS A 74 1.99 9.18 -5.71
N LYS A 75 0.80 8.82 -5.22
CA LYS A 75 -0.47 9.39 -5.68
C LYS A 75 -0.53 10.90 -5.41
N HIS A 76 -0.07 11.35 -4.24
CA HIS A 76 -0.01 12.78 -3.90
C HIS A 76 0.84 13.56 -4.90
N TYR A 77 2.07 13.11 -5.17
CA TYR A 77 2.94 13.79 -6.13
C TYR A 77 2.47 13.66 -7.57
N CYS A 78 1.88 12.52 -7.95
CA CYS A 78 1.24 12.34 -9.25
C CYS A 78 0.09 13.33 -9.48
N THR A 79 -0.70 13.56 -8.44
CA THR A 79 -1.80 14.54 -8.45
C THR A 79 -1.28 15.96 -8.67
N ILE A 80 -0.24 16.36 -7.95
CA ILE A 80 0.39 17.68 -8.10
C ILE A 80 0.96 17.85 -9.51
N TYR A 81 1.75 16.87 -9.96
CA TYR A 81 2.42 16.92 -11.26
C TYR A 81 1.42 17.07 -12.41
N ASN A 82 0.32 16.33 -12.36
CA ASN A 82 -0.70 16.34 -13.42
C ASN A 82 -1.77 17.45 -13.23
N GLY A 83 -1.70 18.24 -12.15
CA GLY A 83 -2.66 19.31 -11.88
C GLY A 83 -4.08 18.80 -11.55
N TYR A 84 -4.20 17.61 -10.95
CA TYR A 84 -5.50 17.06 -10.54
C TYR A 84 -6.06 17.77 -9.30
N ALA A 85 -7.39 17.82 -9.19
CA ALA A 85 -8.06 18.38 -8.02
C ALA A 85 -7.75 17.53 -6.78
N THR A 86 -7.41 18.18 -5.66
CA THR A 86 -7.07 17.51 -4.41
C THR A 86 -7.65 18.23 -3.20
N ILE A 87 -7.87 17.48 -2.13
CA ILE A 87 -8.21 18.04 -0.83
C ILE A 87 -6.92 18.61 -0.23
N LEU A 88 -6.95 19.91 0.12
CA LEU A 88 -5.78 20.61 0.66
C LEU A 88 -5.71 20.58 2.18
N LYS A 89 -6.84 20.36 2.86
CA LYS A 89 -6.93 20.31 4.31
C LYS A 89 -8.19 19.58 4.74
N THR A 90 -8.15 18.99 5.93
CA THR A 90 -9.32 18.46 6.63
C THR A 90 -9.26 18.85 8.11
N ASN A 91 -10.42 19.03 8.73
CA ASN A 91 -10.52 19.20 10.19
C ASN A 91 -10.77 17.86 10.90
N LYS A 92 -10.89 16.76 10.14
CA LYS A 92 -11.12 15.43 10.69
C LYS A 92 -9.84 14.84 11.27
N ARG A 93 -10.02 13.91 12.19
CA ARG A 93 -8.97 13.12 12.83
C ARG A 93 -9.04 11.67 12.35
N PHE A 94 -8.00 10.89 12.67
CA PHE A 94 -7.90 9.49 12.28
C PHE A 94 -9.06 8.60 12.77
N ASP A 95 -9.69 8.97 13.89
CA ASP A 95 -10.81 8.26 14.51
C ASP A 95 -12.20 8.70 14.01
N ASP A 96 -12.26 9.72 13.15
CA ASP A 96 -13.51 10.15 12.51
C ASP A 96 -13.93 9.21 11.37
N ASN A 97 -15.16 9.39 10.88
CA ASN A 97 -15.61 8.72 9.66
C ASN A 97 -14.97 9.38 8.42
N LEU A 98 -13.88 8.81 7.94
CA LEU A 98 -13.09 9.29 6.80
C LEU A 98 -13.55 8.64 5.50
N ASN A 99 -13.58 9.42 4.42
CA ASN A 99 -13.55 8.87 3.08
C ASN A 99 -12.10 8.60 2.64
N ILE A 100 -11.93 7.98 1.46
CA ILE A 100 -10.62 7.63 0.91
C ILE A 100 -9.68 8.85 0.83
N SER A 101 -10.12 9.95 0.22
CA SER A 101 -9.28 11.14 0.03
C SER A 101 -8.89 11.83 1.34
N GLU A 102 -9.77 11.84 2.34
CA GLU A 102 -9.46 12.36 3.68
C GLU A 102 -8.44 11.47 4.40
N SER A 103 -8.57 10.14 4.27
CA SER A 103 -7.59 9.19 4.81
C SER A 103 -6.24 9.32 4.13
N GLU A 104 -6.20 9.49 2.80
CA GLU A 104 -4.97 9.71 2.04
C GLU A 104 -4.24 10.96 2.52
N LEU A 105 -4.97 12.07 2.68
CA LEU A 105 -4.40 13.33 3.16
C LEU A 105 -3.82 13.17 4.58
N LEU A 106 -4.60 12.63 5.52
CA LEU A 106 -4.14 12.47 6.91
C LEU A 106 -2.92 11.54 7.02
N ILE A 107 -2.88 10.45 6.25
CA ILE A 107 -1.73 9.55 6.23
C ILE A 107 -0.52 10.23 5.60
N PHE A 108 -0.71 10.98 4.51
CA PHE A 108 0.38 11.73 3.88
C PHE A 108 0.98 12.76 4.83
N ASP A 109 0.15 13.58 5.48
CA ASP A 109 0.58 14.58 6.45
C ASP A 109 1.32 13.92 7.63
N ALA A 110 0.81 12.80 8.15
CA ALA A 110 1.49 12.04 9.20
C ALA A 110 2.83 11.47 8.74
N VAL A 111 2.95 10.97 7.51
CA VAL A 111 4.23 10.53 6.95
C VAL A 111 5.22 11.68 6.83
N ASN A 112 4.76 12.91 6.55
CA ASN A 112 5.62 14.07 6.50
C ASN A 112 6.10 14.49 7.90
N GLU A 113 5.19 14.54 8.88
CA GLU A 113 5.42 15.18 10.17
C GLU A 113 5.84 14.23 11.31
N MET A 114 5.44 12.96 11.26
CA MET A 114 5.57 12.02 12.38
C MET A 114 6.68 11.00 12.17
N GLN A 115 7.10 10.35 13.26
CA GLN A 115 7.94 9.16 13.18
C GLN A 115 7.12 7.97 12.67
N MET A 116 7.71 7.13 11.81
CA MET A 116 7.02 5.99 11.21
C MET A 116 6.45 5.01 12.24
N GLU A 117 7.11 4.84 13.39
CA GLU A 117 6.60 4.03 14.50
C GLU A 117 5.25 4.54 15.04
N SER A 118 5.07 5.86 15.11
CA SER A 118 3.79 6.44 15.54
C SER A 118 2.69 6.18 14.52
N ILE A 119 3.02 6.19 13.22
CA ILE A 119 2.09 5.88 12.13
C ILE A 119 1.69 4.40 12.19
N ASP A 120 2.66 3.50 12.37
CA ASP A 120 2.38 2.06 12.52
C ASP A 120 1.46 1.80 13.73
N ASN A 121 1.70 2.47 14.86
CA ASN A 121 0.84 2.39 16.04
C ASN A 121 -0.60 2.89 15.78
N ILE A 122 -0.76 3.93 14.96
CA ILE A 122 -2.09 4.42 14.55
C ILE A 122 -2.78 3.38 13.67
N LEU A 123 -2.10 2.85 12.66
CA LEU A 123 -2.65 1.87 11.72
C LEU A 123 -3.00 0.54 12.40
N ASP A 124 -2.23 0.12 13.40
CA ASP A 124 -2.52 -1.07 14.19
C ASP A 124 -3.75 -0.88 15.10
N ARG A 125 -4.02 0.34 15.58
CA ARG A 125 -5.18 0.66 16.42
C ARG A 125 -6.45 0.90 15.62
N LEU A 126 -6.32 1.31 14.36
CA LEU A 126 -7.43 1.75 13.50
C LEU A 126 -7.42 0.97 12.19
N PRO A 127 -7.89 -0.30 12.19
CA PRO A 127 -7.89 -1.15 11.00
C PRO A 127 -8.68 -0.55 9.83
N LYS A 128 -9.68 0.30 10.11
CA LYS A 128 -10.45 1.01 9.07
C LYS A 128 -9.57 1.90 8.18
N LEU A 129 -8.48 2.46 8.71
CA LEU A 129 -7.52 3.20 7.89
C LEU A 129 -6.83 2.28 6.89
N THR A 130 -6.48 1.05 7.30
CA THR A 130 -5.86 0.07 6.41
C THR A 130 -6.84 -0.37 5.30
N GLU A 131 -8.14 -0.52 5.60
CA GLU A 131 -9.17 -0.75 4.58
C GLU A 131 -9.19 0.39 3.54
N LEU A 132 -9.26 1.64 3.99
CA LEU A 132 -9.26 2.82 3.09
C LEU A 132 -7.96 2.93 2.28
N MET A 133 -6.82 2.56 2.85
CA MET A 133 -5.54 2.49 2.13
C MET A 133 -5.55 1.41 1.04
N ILE A 134 -6.18 0.26 1.29
CA ILE A 134 -6.35 -0.81 0.30
C ILE A 134 -7.26 -0.33 -0.82
N GLU A 135 -8.41 0.28 -0.51
CA GLU A 135 -9.33 0.86 -1.49
C GLU A 135 -8.61 1.89 -2.36
N SER A 136 -7.88 2.83 -1.75
CA SER A 136 -7.03 3.82 -2.42
C SER A 136 -5.99 3.17 -3.36
N PHE A 137 -5.29 2.15 -2.87
CA PHE A 137 -4.28 1.42 -3.63
C PHE A 137 -4.89 0.73 -4.86
N VAL A 138 -5.98 -0.01 -4.66
CA VAL A 138 -6.63 -0.77 -5.73
C VAL A 138 -7.20 0.17 -6.78
N ASP A 139 -7.91 1.22 -6.35
CA ASP A 139 -8.51 2.21 -7.25
C ASP A 139 -7.44 2.88 -8.11
N SER A 140 -6.46 3.52 -7.47
CA SER A 140 -5.41 4.27 -8.18
C SER A 140 -4.53 3.40 -9.08
N ARG A 141 -4.23 2.15 -8.70
CA ARG A 141 -3.33 1.31 -9.50
C ARG A 141 -4.03 0.57 -10.63
N TYR A 142 -5.28 0.15 -10.46
CA TYR A 142 -5.92 -0.79 -11.38
C TYR A 142 -7.25 -0.32 -12.01
N PHE A 143 -7.91 0.70 -11.46
CA PHE A 143 -9.21 1.15 -11.94
C PHE A 143 -9.26 2.62 -12.41
N ASP A 144 -8.57 3.55 -11.73
CA ASP A 144 -8.49 4.96 -12.15
C ASP A 144 -7.42 5.19 -13.21
N ARG A 145 -7.89 5.40 -14.45
CA ARG A 145 -7.06 5.64 -15.65
C ARG A 145 -6.12 6.85 -15.53
N SER A 146 -6.40 7.79 -14.64
CA SER A 146 -5.59 8.99 -14.41
C SER A 146 -4.27 8.65 -13.73
N TYR A 147 -4.29 7.64 -12.85
CA TYR A 147 -3.12 7.18 -12.12
C TYR A 147 -2.51 5.96 -12.81
N MET A 148 -3.11 4.78 -12.67
CA MET A 148 -2.57 3.50 -13.17
C MET A 148 -1.12 3.21 -12.71
N VAL A 149 -0.73 1.94 -12.81
CA VAL A 149 0.65 1.53 -12.51
C VAL A 149 1.69 2.35 -13.28
N THR A 150 1.43 2.67 -14.56
CA THR A 150 2.39 3.34 -15.43
C THR A 150 2.68 4.79 -15.04
N ASN A 151 1.71 5.54 -14.51
CA ASN A 151 1.95 6.94 -14.16
C ASN A 151 2.40 7.07 -12.71
N LEU A 152 1.90 6.23 -11.80
CA LEU A 152 2.31 6.23 -10.38
C LEU A 152 3.78 5.87 -10.18
N ASP A 153 4.34 5.02 -11.04
CA ASP A 153 5.73 4.57 -10.95
C ASP A 153 6.66 5.30 -11.93
N SER A 154 6.19 6.38 -12.58
CA SER A 154 7.02 7.23 -13.44
C SER A 154 8.06 8.02 -12.65
N ASN A 155 9.31 8.02 -13.13
CA ASN A 155 10.38 8.81 -12.52
C ASN A 155 10.17 10.32 -12.67
N GLU A 156 9.38 10.75 -13.65
CA GLU A 156 9.11 12.18 -13.91
C GLU A 156 8.24 12.82 -12.82
N VAL A 157 7.40 12.00 -12.17
CA VAL A 157 6.50 12.42 -11.09
C VAL A 157 7.25 12.60 -9.77
N SER A 158 8.45 12.03 -9.64
CA SER A 158 9.15 12.00 -8.37
C SER A 158 10.20 13.11 -8.24
N ASN A 159 9.87 14.13 -7.45
CA ASN A 159 10.84 15.12 -6.99
C ASN A 159 11.66 14.61 -5.77
N GLU A 160 12.58 15.44 -5.28
CA GLU A 160 13.46 15.12 -4.14
C GLU A 160 12.68 14.83 -2.85
N GLU A 161 11.63 15.62 -2.56
CA GLU A 161 10.80 15.44 -1.38
C GLU A 161 10.07 14.10 -1.41
N CYS A 162 9.49 13.74 -2.55
CA CYS A 162 8.89 12.42 -2.78
C CYS A 162 9.90 11.29 -2.51
N GLN A 163 11.12 11.39 -3.06
CA GLN A 163 12.16 10.38 -2.85
C GLN A 163 12.57 10.27 -1.38
N ASN A 164 12.67 11.39 -0.66
CA ASN A 164 13.01 11.40 0.76
C ASN A 164 11.93 10.72 1.61
N LEU A 165 10.65 10.96 1.33
CA LEU A 165 9.54 10.29 2.01
C LEU A 165 9.50 8.78 1.69
N LEU A 166 9.70 8.40 0.43
CA LEU A 166 9.77 6.99 0.04
C LEU A 166 10.95 6.28 0.74
N PHE A 167 12.11 6.92 0.80
CA PHE A 167 13.27 6.40 1.52
C PHE A 167 13.01 6.26 3.03
N LYS A 168 12.36 7.25 3.65
CA LYS A 168 11.95 7.21 5.07
C LYS A 168 11.09 5.96 5.35
N VAL A 169 10.13 5.67 4.49
CA VAL A 169 9.25 4.49 4.62
C VAL A 169 10.04 3.19 4.41
N ASP A 170 10.84 3.08 3.35
CA ASP A 170 11.62 1.88 3.04
C ASP A 170 12.64 1.58 4.15
N ALA A 171 13.33 2.59 4.67
CA ALA A 171 14.31 2.44 5.76
C ALA A 171 13.67 1.93 7.05
N TYR A 172 12.47 2.43 7.40
CA TYR A 172 11.76 1.99 8.59
C TYR A 172 11.37 0.51 8.51
N TYR A 173 10.69 0.08 7.45
CA TYR A 173 10.22 -1.30 7.32
C TYR A 173 11.39 -2.29 7.12
N SER A 174 12.48 -1.88 6.48
CA SER A 174 13.69 -2.70 6.38
C SER A 174 14.28 -2.97 7.76
N ARG A 175 14.43 -1.92 8.60
CA ARG A 175 14.91 -2.06 9.98
C ARG A 175 13.97 -2.93 10.82
N LYS A 176 12.65 -2.74 10.69
CA LYS A 176 11.64 -3.55 11.40
C LYS A 176 11.79 -5.04 11.06
N GLN A 177 11.95 -5.37 9.77
CA GLN A 177 12.15 -6.75 9.33
C GLN A 177 13.46 -7.36 9.85
N GLU A 178 14.55 -6.59 9.88
CA GLU A 178 15.83 -7.04 10.44
C GLU A 178 15.72 -7.40 11.93
N ILE A 179 14.96 -6.61 12.71
CA ILE A 179 14.72 -6.87 14.14
C ILE A 179 13.96 -8.18 14.31
N ILE A 180 12.85 -8.35 13.56
CA ILE A 180 12.04 -9.59 13.59
C ILE A 180 12.89 -10.82 13.24
N ASN A 181 13.72 -10.72 12.21
CA ASN A 181 14.59 -11.82 11.79
C ASN A 181 15.61 -12.19 12.88
N LYS A 182 16.20 -11.20 13.56
CA LYS A 182 17.14 -11.42 14.67
C LYS A 182 16.47 -12.09 15.86
N GLU A 183 15.27 -11.65 16.24
CA GLU A 183 14.52 -12.24 17.35
C GLU A 183 14.11 -13.69 17.07
N ASN A 184 13.75 -14.00 15.82
CA ASN A 184 13.41 -15.36 15.42
C ASN A 184 14.63 -16.29 15.43
N CYS A 185 15.79 -15.83 14.94
CA CYS A 185 17.04 -16.59 15.01
C CYS A 185 17.45 -16.91 16.46
N GLY A 186 17.26 -15.95 17.38
CA GLY A 186 17.55 -16.15 18.80
C GLY A 186 16.65 -17.20 19.47
N LYS A 187 15.39 -17.31 19.05
CA LYS A 187 14.42 -18.31 19.56
C LYS A 187 14.63 -19.72 18.99
N SER A 188 15.20 -19.85 17.80
CA SER A 188 15.51 -21.16 17.19
C SER A 188 16.78 -21.83 17.74
N MET A 189 17.59 -21.10 18.52
CA MET A 189 18.82 -21.61 19.15
C MET A 189 18.68 -21.90 20.65
N SER A 190 17.49 -21.71 21.22
CA SER A 190 17.12 -22.03 22.61
C SER A 190 16.22 -23.25 22.67
#